data_AF-M7NHF7-F1
#
_entry.id   AF-M7NHF7-F1
#
_cell.length_a   1.000
_cell.length_b   1.000
_cell.length_c   1.000
_cell.angle_alpha   90.00
_cell.angle_beta   90.00
_cell.angle_gamma   90.00
#
_symmetry.space_group_name_H-M   'P 1'
#
loop_
_entity.id
_entity.type
_entity.pdbx_description
1 polymer ?
#
loop_
_entity_poly.entity_id
_entity_poly.type
_entity_poly.pdbx_seq_one_letter_code
_entity_poly.pdbx_strand_id
1 'polypeptide(L)'
;MKRGMRYSDFLEALDKEQNYLQNGGTSYRRQTAAMARDLASINDGLAQFLNRQELVRQVRTAYPLADEERIQDVAKMLNVVAKNVYLRSNVSDEAAAYVRSRKARRKPLTLMKHE
;
A
#
# COMPACT_ATOMS: atom_id res chain seq x y z
N MET A 1 -3.74 -23.74 -9.24
CA MET A 1 -4.36 -23.37 -7.94
C MET A 1 -4.32 -21.86 -7.83
N LYS A 2 -5.47 -21.18 -7.73
CA LYS A 2 -5.51 -19.74 -7.38
C LYS A 2 -4.83 -19.59 -6.00
N ARG A 3 -3.77 -18.79 -5.90
CA ARG A 3 -3.17 -18.47 -4.59
C ARG A 3 -4.25 -17.80 -3.76
N GLY A 4 -4.78 -18.52 -2.77
CA GLY A 4 -5.70 -17.95 -1.79
C GLY A 4 -5.00 -16.75 -1.14
N MET A 5 -5.66 -15.59 -1.21
CA MET A 5 -5.21 -14.33 -0.64
C MET A 5 -4.93 -14.51 0.86
N ARG A 6 -3.67 -14.40 1.27
CA ARG A 6 -3.32 -14.49 2.70
C ARG A 6 -3.13 -13.09 3.26
N TYR A 7 -3.68 -12.86 4.44
CA TYR A 7 -3.45 -11.61 5.17
C TYR A 7 -1.96 -11.33 5.40
N SER A 8 -1.14 -12.40 5.49
CA SER A 8 0.32 -12.31 5.54
C SER A 8 0.93 -11.56 4.35
N ASP A 9 0.38 -11.70 3.14
CA ASP A 9 0.90 -11.03 1.94
C ASP A 9 0.70 -9.50 2.03
N PHE A 10 -0.34 -9.08 2.73
CA PHE A 10 -0.60 -7.68 3.02
C PHE A 10 0.33 -7.11 4.08
N LEU A 11 0.56 -7.85 5.17
CA LEU A 11 1.52 -7.46 6.19
C LEU A 11 2.94 -7.37 5.60
N GLU A 12 3.35 -8.34 4.79
CA GLU A 12 4.65 -8.32 4.11
C GLU A 12 4.77 -7.13 3.13
N ALA A 13 3.70 -6.79 2.43
CA ALA A 13 3.68 -5.62 1.54
C ALA A 13 3.80 -4.30 2.33
N LEU A 14 3.17 -4.19 3.50
CA LEU A 14 3.33 -3.05 4.39
C LEU A 14 4.75 -2.97 4.98
N ASP A 15 5.33 -4.10 5.40
CA ASP A 15 6.71 -4.16 5.90
C ASP A 15 7.71 -3.69 4.83
N LYS A 16 7.50 -4.08 3.56
CA LYS A 16 8.30 -3.60 2.43
C LYS A 16 8.19 -2.09 2.24
N GLU A 17 6.98 -1.54 2.32
CA GLU A 17 6.76 -0.09 2.18
C GLU A 17 7.40 0.69 3.34
N GLN A 18 7.25 0.19 4.57
CA GLN A 18 7.86 0.78 5.76
C GLN A 18 9.39 0.76 5.67
N ASN A 19 9.99 -0.37 5.31
CA ASN A 19 11.44 -0.49 5.12
C ASN A 19 11.96 0.44 4.02
N TYR A 20 11.23 0.57 2.91
CA TYR A 20 11.57 1.51 1.86
C TYR A 20 11.58 2.96 2.37
N LEU A 21 10.55 3.36 3.13
CA LEU A 21 10.44 4.70 3.69
C LEU A 21 11.42 4.95 4.84
N GLN A 22 11.83 3.93 5.60
CA GLN A 22 12.90 4.07 6.59
C GLN A 22 14.24 4.42 5.95
N ASN A 23 14.52 3.89 4.75
CA ASN A 23 15.78 4.08 4.04
C ASN A 23 15.84 5.32 3.13
N GLY A 24 14.81 6.17 3.11
CA GLY A 24 14.82 7.36 2.24
C GLY A 24 13.61 8.29 2.34
N GLY A 25 12.62 7.98 3.17
CA GLY A 25 11.45 8.81 3.42
C GLY A 25 11.72 9.90 4.45
N THR A 26 10.92 10.96 4.41
CA THR A 26 10.91 12.02 5.43
C THR A 26 10.43 11.47 6.78
N SER A 27 10.73 12.17 7.88
CA SER A 27 10.24 11.80 9.21
C SER A 27 8.72 11.59 9.23
N TYR A 28 7.98 12.50 8.59
CA TYR A 28 6.54 12.40 8.38
C TYR A 28 6.14 11.07 7.73
N ARG A 29 6.74 10.73 6.57
CA ARG A 29 6.39 9.50 5.84
C ARG A 29 6.75 8.23 6.59
N ARG A 30 7.86 8.24 7.34
CA ARG A 30 8.24 7.12 8.22
C ARG A 30 7.22 6.89 9.33
N GLN A 31 6.73 7.97 9.95
CA GLN A 31 5.69 7.91 10.97
C GLN A 31 4.36 7.39 10.39
N THR A 32 3.95 7.89 9.21
CA THR A 32 2.76 7.40 8.50
C THR A 32 2.83 5.90 8.24
N ALA A 33 3.99 5.41 7.78
CA ALA A 33 4.17 3.98 7.51
C ALA A 33 4.13 3.12 8.78
N ALA A 34 4.74 3.61 9.87
CA ALA A 34 4.69 2.93 11.16
C ALA A 34 3.26 2.84 11.71
N MET A 35 2.48 3.93 11.64
CA MET A 35 1.06 3.95 12.04
C MET A 35 0.22 3.00 11.19
N ALA A 36 0.44 2.97 9.87
CA ALA A 36 -0.25 2.03 8.99
C ALA A 36 0.06 0.58 9.40
N ARG A 37 1.34 0.25 9.66
CA ARG A 37 1.74 -1.10 10.03
C ARG A 37 1.19 -1.54 11.39
N ASP A 38 1.22 -0.63 12.36
CA ASP A 38 0.68 -0.83 13.71
C ASP A 38 -0.83 -1.10 13.65
N LEU A 39 -1.60 -0.25 12.95
CA LEU A 39 -3.03 -0.45 12.76
C LEU A 39 -3.34 -1.77 12.03
N ALA A 40 -2.54 -2.15 11.04
CA ALA A 40 -2.70 -3.45 10.38
C ALA A 40 -2.38 -4.64 11.32
N SER A 41 -1.48 -4.48 12.29
CA SER A 41 -1.11 -5.58 13.18
C SER A 41 -2.22 -5.98 14.16
N ILE A 42 -3.15 -5.06 14.45
CA ILE A 42 -4.21 -5.24 15.45
C ILE A 42 -5.59 -5.57 14.83
N ASN A 43 -5.68 -5.64 13.50
CA ASN A 43 -6.92 -5.91 12.77
C ASN A 43 -6.86 -7.25 12.04
N ASP A 44 -8.03 -7.86 11.85
CA ASP A 44 -8.15 -9.18 11.24
C ASP A 44 -8.69 -9.10 9.81
N GLY A 45 -7.78 -9.26 8.85
CA GLY A 45 -8.12 -9.59 7.47
C GLY A 45 -8.17 -8.41 6.49
N LEU A 46 -7.88 -8.72 5.23
CA LEU A 46 -7.67 -7.72 4.18
C LEU A 46 -8.92 -6.88 3.87
N ALA A 47 -10.10 -7.47 4.00
CA ALA A 47 -11.35 -6.88 3.54
C ALA A 47 -11.65 -5.53 4.22
N GLN A 48 -11.26 -5.39 5.49
CA GLN A 48 -11.45 -4.17 6.28
C GLN A 48 -10.69 -2.97 5.67
N PHE A 49 -9.57 -3.24 4.99
CA PHE A 49 -8.73 -2.21 4.39
C PHE A 49 -9.16 -1.79 2.98
N LEU A 50 -10.19 -2.43 2.40
CA LEU A 50 -10.66 -2.10 1.04
C LEU A 50 -11.59 -0.88 1.00
N ASN A 51 -12.23 -0.53 2.13
CA ASN A 51 -13.06 0.66 2.26
C ASN A 51 -12.27 1.81 2.91
N ARG A 52 -11.95 2.83 2.12
CA ARG A 52 -11.17 3.99 2.59
C ARG A 52 -11.92 4.84 3.63
N GLN A 53 -13.23 5.03 3.50
CA GLN A 53 -13.98 5.86 4.45
C GLN A 53 -14.02 5.22 5.83
N GLU A 54 -14.17 3.89 5.86
CA GLU A 54 -14.09 3.12 7.10
C GLU A 54 -12.69 3.20 7.71
N LEU A 55 -11.64 3.06 6.90
CA LEU A 55 -10.27 3.23 7.38
C LEU A 55 -10.01 4.59 8.01
N VAL A 56 -10.52 5.68 7.43
CA VAL A 56 -10.38 7.02 8.03
C VAL A 56 -10.99 7.05 9.43
N ARG A 57 -12.15 6.43 9.65
CA ARG A 57 -12.77 6.34 10.98
C ARG A 57 -11.91 5.52 11.95
N GLN A 58 -11.40 4.38 11.50
CA GLN A 58 -10.55 3.52 12.33
C GLN A 58 -9.24 4.20 12.71
N VAL A 59 -8.57 4.84 11.75
CA VAL A 59 -7.33 5.59 11.98
C VAL A 59 -7.58 6.75 12.94
N ARG A 60 -8.67 7.51 12.78
CA ARG A 60 -9.02 8.58 13.72
C ARG A 60 -9.28 8.06 15.14
N THR A 61 -9.89 6.89 15.26
CA THR A 61 -10.16 6.25 16.55
C THR A 61 -8.87 5.76 17.22
N ALA A 62 -7.96 5.16 16.44
CA ALA A 62 -6.68 4.66 16.94
C ALA A 62 -5.68 5.78 17.27
N TYR A 63 -5.71 6.89 16.52
CA TYR A 63 -4.79 8.01 16.66
C TYR A 63 -5.53 9.35 16.80
N PRO A 64 -6.23 9.59 17.94
CA PRO A 64 -7.09 10.77 18.12
C PRO A 64 -6.33 12.11 18.15
N LEU A 65 -5.01 12.07 18.38
CA LEU A 65 -4.13 13.25 18.40
C LEU A 65 -3.45 13.52 17.05
N ALA A 66 -3.62 12.64 16.06
CA ALA A 66 -3.06 12.85 14.74
C ALA A 66 -3.82 13.94 13.99
N ASP A 67 -3.10 14.74 13.20
CA ASP A 67 -3.71 15.73 12.32
C ASP A 67 -4.51 15.04 11.18
N GLU A 68 -5.45 15.78 10.58
CA GLU A 68 -6.33 15.21 9.55
C GLU A 68 -5.55 14.73 8.31
N GLU A 69 -4.48 15.41 7.93
CA GLU A 69 -3.64 15.00 6.81
C GLU A 69 -2.99 13.64 7.07
N ARG A 70 -2.46 13.44 8.28
CA ARG A 70 -1.91 12.17 8.75
C ARG A 70 -2.94 11.05 8.66
N ILE A 71 -4.14 11.30 9.17
CA ILE A 71 -5.23 10.32 9.20
C ILE A 71 -5.56 9.89 7.77
N GLN A 72 -5.69 10.85 6.86
CA GLN A 72 -5.98 10.60 5.44
C GLN A 72 -4.86 9.82 4.75
N ASP A 73 -3.60 10.14 5.05
CA ASP A 73 -2.43 9.50 4.46
C ASP A 73 -2.26 8.06 4.94
N VAL A 74 -2.45 7.78 6.24
CA VAL A 74 -2.42 6.42 6.78
C VAL A 74 -3.53 5.59 6.14
N ALA A 75 -4.76 6.09 6.12
CA ALA A 75 -5.88 5.40 5.49
C ALA A 75 -5.66 5.14 3.99
N LYS A 76 -5.07 6.11 3.28
CA LYS A 76 -4.71 5.97 1.87
C LYS A 76 -3.65 4.89 1.67
N MET A 77 -2.60 4.88 2.48
CA MET A 77 -1.53 3.88 2.39
C MET A 77 -2.07 2.47 2.57
N LEU A 78 -2.82 2.24 3.66
CA LEU A 78 -3.49 0.97 3.94
C LEU A 78 -4.38 0.52 2.77
N ASN A 79 -5.22 1.43 2.25
CA ASN A 79 -6.13 1.11 1.15
C ASN A 79 -5.41 0.77 -0.15
N VAL A 80 -4.34 1.51 -0.49
CA VAL A 80 -3.55 1.26 -1.71
C VAL A 80 -2.83 -0.06 -1.63
N VAL A 81 -2.18 -0.36 -0.49
CA VAL A 81 -1.46 -1.63 -0.30
C VAL A 81 -2.46 -2.80 -0.34
N ALA A 82 -3.60 -2.68 0.35
CA ALA A 82 -4.64 -3.70 0.35
C ALA A 82 -5.20 -3.95 -1.06
N LYS A 83 -5.52 -2.89 -1.81
CA LYS A 83 -5.97 -3.00 -3.21
C LYS A 83 -4.92 -3.65 -4.10
N ASN A 84 -3.65 -3.31 -3.93
CA ASN A 84 -2.57 -3.90 -4.71
C ASN A 84 -2.44 -5.40 -4.45
N VAL A 85 -2.54 -5.84 -3.19
CA VAL A 85 -2.52 -7.26 -2.82
C VAL A 85 -3.76 -7.98 -3.33
N TYR A 86 -4.93 -7.37 -3.17
CA TYR A 86 -6.20 -7.89 -3.67
C TYR A 86 -6.16 -8.09 -5.19
N LEU A 87 -5.70 -7.09 -5.94
CA LEU A 87 -5.59 -7.17 -7.40
C LEU A 87 -4.57 -8.24 -7.81
N ARG A 88 -3.38 -8.28 -7.20
CA ARG A 88 -2.38 -9.32 -7.53
C ARG A 88 -2.90 -10.74 -7.31
N SER A 89 -3.76 -10.93 -6.32
CA SER A 89 -4.35 -12.24 -6.00
C SER A 89 -5.51 -12.63 -6.92
N ASN A 90 -6.17 -11.64 -7.54
CA ASN A 90 -7.37 -11.81 -8.36
C ASN A 90 -7.15 -11.59 -9.87
N VAL A 91 -5.99 -11.06 -10.26
CA VAL A 91 -5.59 -10.95 -11.66
C VAL A 91 -5.23 -12.35 -12.18
N SER A 92 -5.82 -12.75 -13.30
CA SER A 92 -5.47 -14.01 -13.97
C SER A 92 -4.00 -14.00 -14.38
N ASP A 93 -3.36 -15.17 -14.38
CA ASP A 93 -1.95 -15.31 -14.77
C ASP A 93 -1.68 -14.70 -16.17
N GLU A 94 -2.69 -14.75 -17.05
CA GLU A 94 -2.70 -14.19 -18.40
C GLU A 94 -2.66 -12.65 -18.40
N ALA A 95 -3.49 -12.00 -17.58
CA ALA A 95 -3.47 -10.56 -17.44
C ALA A 95 -2.19 -10.08 -16.75
N ALA A 96 -1.65 -10.83 -15.78
CA ALA A 96 -0.36 -10.55 -15.16
C ALA A 96 0.79 -10.67 -16.19
N ALA A 97 0.76 -11.69 -17.06
CA ALA A 97 1.72 -11.86 -18.14
C ALA A 97 1.67 -10.71 -19.16
N TYR A 98 0.46 -10.25 -19.52
CA TYR A 98 0.27 -9.11 -20.41
C TYR A 98 0.81 -7.79 -19.82
N VAL A 99 0.58 -7.51 -18.53
CA VAL A 99 1.15 -6.31 -17.90
C VAL A 99 2.67 -6.38 -17.83
N ARG A 100 3.26 -7.55 -17.52
CA ARG A 100 4.72 -7.75 -17.53
C ARG A 100 5.31 -7.49 -18.91
N SER A 101 4.71 -8.04 -19.97
CA SER A 101 5.19 -7.84 -21.34
C SER A 101 5.10 -6.36 -21.77
N ARG A 102 4.05 -5.64 -21.35
CA ARG A 102 3.93 -4.20 -21.62
C ARG A 102 4.96 -3.37 -20.84
N LYS A 103 5.25 -3.70 -19.58
CA LYS A 103 6.24 -2.97 -18.76
C LYS A 103 7.66 -3.18 -19.30
N ALA A 104 8.00 -4.38 -19.76
CA ALA A 104 9.28 -4.67 -20.43
C ALA A 104 9.45 -3.92 -21.76
N ARG A 105 8.35 -3.59 -22.45
CA ARG A 105 8.35 -2.85 -23.72
C ARG A 105 8.38 -1.32 -23.55
N ARG A 106 8.24 -0.79 -22.33
CA ARG A 106 8.34 0.66 -22.11
C ARG A 106 9.80 1.08 -22.19
N LYS A 107 10.18 1.78 -23.26
CA LYS A 107 11.46 2.47 -23.36
C LYS A 107 11.58 3.49 -22.22
N PRO A 108 12.77 3.65 -21.61
CA PRO A 108 12.98 4.68 -20.61
C PRO A 108 12.72 6.06 -21.24
N LEU A 109 11.99 6.92 -20.52
CA LEU A 109 11.81 8.32 -20.89
C LEU A 109 13.15 9.04 -20.67
N THR A 110 13.93 9.22 -21.74
CA THR A 110 15.05 10.15 -21.74
C THR A 110 14.50 11.57 -21.80
N LEU A 111 14.62 12.30 -20.69
CA LEU A 111 14.45 13.76 -20.69
C LEU A 111 15.68 14.35 -21.39
N MET A 112 15.53 14.80 -22.63
CA MET A 112 16.55 15.59 -23.30
C MET A 112 16.63 16.95 -22.60
N LYS A 113 17.81 17.28 -22.07
CA LYS A 113 18.12 18.64 -21.63
C LYS A 113 18.25 19.49 -22.90
N HIS A 114 17.42 20.52 -23.02
CA HIS A 114 17.70 21.62 -23.94
C HIS A 114 18.75 22.52 -23.27
N GLU A 115 19.91 22.66 -23.92
CA GLU A 115 20.90 23.71 -23.65
C GLU A 115 20.47 25.03 -24.31
#